data_AF-A0A1F4K1R0-F1
#
_entry.id   AF-A0A1F4K1R0-F1
#
_cell.length_a   1.000
_cell.length_b   1.000
_cell.length_c   1.000
_cell.angle_alpha   90.00
_cell.angle_beta   90.00
_cell.angle_gamma   90.00
#
_symmetry.space_group_name_H-M   'P 1'
#
loop_
_entity.id
_entity.type
_entity.pdbx_description
1 polymer ?
#
loop_
_entity_poly.entity_id
_entity_poly.type
_entity_poly.pdbx_seq_one_letter_code
_entity_poly.pdbx_strand_id
1 'polypeptide(L)' 'MKTIALELNPFSLMMEPELVLQTMERSQQLRGLRRHKLRPLDKPLIPYTAEALASRAAYDAAIDAEDLEALAGSDFLN' A
#
# COMPACT_ATOMS: atom_id res chain seq x y z
N MET A 1 11.63 8.13 -39.89
CA MET A 1 11.71 7.09 -38.84
C MET A 1 12.24 7.73 -37.56
N LYS A 2 11.37 8.34 -36.75
CA LYS A 2 11.70 9.04 -35.49
C LYS A 2 10.88 8.47 -34.32
N THR A 3 10.41 7.23 -34.47
CA THR A 3 9.35 6.64 -33.64
C THR A 3 9.91 5.93 -32.41
N ILE A 4 11.12 5.37 -32.49
CA ILE A 4 11.72 4.54 -31.43
C ILE A 4 12.16 5.38 -30.21
N ALA A 5 12.50 6.66 -30.40
CA ALA A 5 12.98 7.53 -29.32
C ALA A 5 11.86 8.10 -28.41
N LEU A 6 10.62 8.15 -28.90
CA LEU A 6 9.47 8.63 -28.13
C LEU A 6 8.91 7.55 -27.19
N GLU A 7 9.01 6.27 -27.56
CA GLU A 7 8.50 5.15 -26.76
C GLU A 7 9.22 4.96 -25.42
N LEU A 8 10.49 5.41 -25.32
CA LEU A 8 11.30 5.26 -24.10
C LEU A 8 11.54 6.57 -23.34
N ASN A 9 11.00 7.70 -23.79
CA ASN A 9 11.22 8.97 -23.11
C ASN A 9 10.23 9.13 -21.93
N PRO A 10 10.71 9.14 -20.66
CA PRO A 10 9.84 9.24 -19.49
C PRO A 10 9.09 10.58 -19.40
N PHE A 11 9.49 11.59 -20.19
CA PHE A 11 8.87 12.91 -20.23
C PHE A 11 7.97 13.13 -21.44
N SER A 12 7.70 12.11 -22.27
CA SER A 12 6.78 12.23 -23.41
C SER A 12 5.39 12.76 -22.99
N LEU A 13 4.96 12.47 -21.75
CA LEU A 13 3.73 13.01 -21.15
C LEU A 13 3.72 14.53 -21.04
N MET A 14 4.88 15.16 -20.86
CA MET A 14 5.02 16.61 -20.69
C MET A 14 5.35 17.32 -22.01
N MET A 15 6.06 16.65 -22.90
CA MET A 15 6.56 17.28 -24.14
C MET A 15 5.55 17.23 -25.29
N GLU A 16 4.69 16.21 -25.33
CA GLU A 16 3.74 15.98 -26.43
C GLU A 16 2.39 15.43 -25.92
N PRO A 17 1.62 16.24 -25.16
CA PRO A 17 0.40 15.76 -24.49
C PRO A 17 -0.69 15.28 -25.47
N GLU A 18 -0.79 15.86 -26.66
CA GLU A 18 -1.78 15.51 -27.67
C GLU A 18 -1.53 14.12 -28.25
N LEU A 19 -0.26 13.76 -28.46
CA LEU A 19 0.12 12.45 -28.95
C LEU A 19 -0.24 11.35 -27.93
N VAL A 20 -0.02 11.64 -26.65
CA VAL A 20 -0.37 10.77 -25.52
C VAL A 20 -1.87 10.52 -25.47
N LEU A 21 -2.69 11.57 -25.58
CA LEU A 21 -4.15 11.42 -25.59
C LEU A 21 -4.61 10.54 -26.77
N GLN A 22 -4.08 10.75 -27.97
CA GLN A 22 -4.41 9.92 -29.13
C GLN A 22 -3.98 8.45 -28.96
N THR A 23 -2.83 8.19 -28.33
CA THR A 23 -2.39 6.82 -28.04
C THR A 23 -3.26 6.17 -26.96
N MET A 24 -3.62 6.92 -25.92
CA MET A 24 -4.54 6.46 -24.87
C MET A 24 -5.91 6.10 -25.44
N GLU A 25 -6.48 6.93 -26.31
CA GLU A 25 -7.75 6.67 -27.00
C GLU A 25 -7.73 5.40 -27.86
N ARG A 26 -6.57 5.02 -28.40
CA ARG A 26 -6.42 3.81 -29.23
C ARG A 26 -6.04 2.56 -28.43
N SER A 27 -5.53 2.71 -27.21
CA SER A 27 -5.07 1.59 -26.37
C SER A 27 -6.20 0.68 -25.89
N GLN A 28 -6.22 -0.56 -26.37
CA GLN A 28 -7.15 -1.60 -25.89
C GLN A 28 -6.88 -2.00 -24.43
N GLN A 29 -5.61 -1.99 -24.01
CA GLN A 29 -5.22 -2.33 -22.64
C GLN A 29 -5.77 -1.33 -21.63
N LEU A 30 -5.66 -0.03 -21.91
CA LEU A 30 -6.21 1.01 -21.03
C LEU A 30 -7.74 0.99 -21.01
N ARG A 31 -8.40 0.69 -22.14
CA ARG A 31 -9.87 0.49 -22.18
C ARG A 31 -10.33 -0.69 -21.32
N GLY A 32 -9.54 -1.75 -21.25
CA GLY A 32 -9.83 -2.93 -20.43
C GLY A 32 -9.51 -2.75 -18.95
N LEU A 33 -8.81 -1.68 -18.57
CA LEU A 33 -8.38 -1.45 -17.21
C LEU A 33 -9.61 -1.17 -16.32
N ARG A 34 -9.85 -2.07 -15.36
CA ARG A 34 -10.93 -1.93 -14.40
C ARG A 34 -10.39 -1.34 -13.11
N ARG A 35 -11.19 -0.49 -12.47
CA ARG A 35 -10.89 -0.02 -11.12
C ARG A 35 -11.01 -1.18 -10.14
N HIS A 36 -9.87 -1.75 -9.75
CA HIS A 36 -9.81 -2.71 -8.66
C HIS A 36 -9.73 -1.95 -7.34
N LYS A 37 -10.84 -1.90 -6.59
CA LYS A 37 -10.80 -1.45 -5.19
C LYS A 37 -10.24 -2.59 -4.36
N LEU A 38 -8.92 -2.67 -4.26
CA LEU A 38 -8.26 -3.59 -3.34
C LEU A 38 -8.56 -3.12 -1.93
N ARG A 39 -9.09 -4.04 -1.11
CA ARG A 39 -9.32 -3.84 0.31
C ARG A 39 -8.38 -4.79 1.06
N PRO A 40 -7.08 -4.48 1.09
CA PRO A 40 -6.08 -5.39 1.64
C PRO A 40 -6.33 -5.72 3.12
N LEU A 41 -7.09 -4.88 3.82
CA LEU A 41 -7.46 -5.06 5.23
C LEU A 41 -8.82 -5.74 5.44
N ASP A 42 -9.64 -5.91 4.40
CA ASP A 42 -10.96 -6.57 4.52
C ASP A 42 -10.81 -8.10 4.67
N LYS A 43 -9.67 -8.66 4.24
CA LYS A 43 -9.33 -10.06 4.51
C LYS A 43 -8.35 -10.08 5.69
N PRO A 44 -8.77 -10.56 6.88
CA PRO A 44 -7.87 -10.58 8.03
C PRO A 44 -6.64 -11.43 7.70
N LEU A 45 -5.46 -10.81 7.81
CA LEU A 45 -4.16 -11.45 7.59
C LEU A 45 -3.89 -12.54 8.65
N ILE A 46 -4.52 -12.41 9.82
CA ILE A 46 -4.44 -13.36 10.92
C ILE A 46 -5.60 -14.36 10.77
N PRO A 47 -5.32 -15.65 10.53
CA PRO A 47 -6.36 -16.68 10.57
C PRO A 47 -7.03 -16.71 11.94
N TYR A 48 -8.36 -16.85 12.01
CA TYR A 48 -9.10 -16.97 13.29
C TYR A 48 -8.97 -18.36 13.95
N THR A 49 -7.78 -18.94 13.90
CA THR A 49 -7.45 -20.17 14.64
C THR A 49 -7.20 -19.84 16.11
N ALA A 50 -7.46 -20.79 17.02
CA ALA A 50 -7.23 -20.62 18.45
C ALA A 50 -5.77 -20.21 18.78
N GLU A 51 -4.80 -20.81 18.09
CA GLU A 51 -3.37 -20.51 18.25
C GLU A 51 -3.02 -19.07 17.86
N ALA A 52 -3.55 -18.59 16.74
CA ALA A 52 -3.32 -17.22 16.26
C ALA A 52 -3.97 -16.17 17.18
N LEU A 53 -5.14 -16.47 17.76
CA LEU A 53 -5.76 -15.60 18.77
C LEU A 53 -4.95 -15.57 20.07
N ALA A 54 -4.43 -16.71 20.51
CA ALA A 54 -3.56 -16.80 21.68
C ALA A 54 -2.24 -16.03 21.48
N SER A 55 -1.61 -16.17 20.30
CA SER A 55 -0.40 -15.42 19.95
C SER A 55 -0.64 -13.92 19.94
N ARG A 56 -1.80 -13.46 19.43
CA ARG A 56 -2.17 -12.06 19.46
C ARG A 56 -2.36 -11.56 20.89
N ALA A 57 -3.12 -12.28 21.71
CA ALA A 57 -3.37 -11.89 23.10
C ALA A 57 -2.07 -11.84 23.92
N ALA A 58 -1.13 -12.76 23.69
CA ALA A 58 0.18 -12.74 24.34
C ALA A 58 1.01 -11.50 23.95
N TYR A 59 0.93 -11.10 22.68
CA TYR A 59 1.64 -9.92 22.17
C TYR A 59 1.05 -8.62 22.72
N ASP A 60 -0.29 -8.49 22.70
CA ASP A 60 -0.99 -7.34 23.27
C ASP A 60 -0.65 -7.19 24.78
N ALA A 61 -0.65 -8.30 25.53
CA ALA A 61 -0.28 -8.29 26.95
C ALA A 61 1.18 -7.89 27.22
N ALA A 62 2.11 -8.22 26.31
CA ALA A 62 3.52 -7.83 26.44
C ALA A 62 3.70 -6.32 26.23
N ILE A 63 2.98 -5.73 25.28
CA ILE A 63 2.98 -4.27 25.05
C ILE A 63 2.36 -3.55 26.25
N ASP A 64 1.21 -4.01 26.73
CA ASP A 64 0.55 -3.39 27.89
C ASP A 64 1.45 -3.41 29.13
N ALA A 65 2.24 -4.48 29.31
CA ALA A 65 3.22 -4.57 30.40
C ALA A 65 4.38 -3.59 30.23
N GLU A 66 4.93 -3.45 29.02
CA GLU A 66 6.01 -2.50 28.71
C GLU A 66 5.55 -1.03 28.91
N ASP A 67 4.33 -0.70 28.46
CA ASP A 67 3.73 0.62 28.66
C ASP A 67 3.52 0.93 30.15
N LEU A 68 3.07 -0.07 30.93
CA LEU A 68 2.89 0.07 32.38
C LEU A 68 4.23 0.28 33.11
N GLU A 69 5.28 -0.43 32.71
CA GLU A 69 6.64 -0.24 33.24
C GLU A 69 7.21 1.14 32.88
N ALA A 70 6.99 1.61 31.66
CA ALA A 70 7.42 2.93 31.21
C ALA A 70 6.73 4.07 31.99
N LEU A 71 5.42 3.95 32.25
CA LEU A 71 4.66 4.89 33.07
C LEU A 71 5.13 4.87 34.53
N ALA A 72 5.30 3.68 35.12
CA ALA A 72 5.79 3.55 36.49
C ALA A 72 7.20 4.16 36.66
N GLY A 73 8.09 3.98 35.67
CA GLY A 73 9.42 4.59 35.68
C GLY A 73 9.40 6.13 35.61
N SER A 74 8.37 6.72 34.99
CA SER A 74 8.21 8.17 34.90
C SER A 74 7.74 8.83 36.20
N ASP A 75 6.98 8.10 37.03
CA ASP A 75 6.48 8.59 38.34
C ASP A 75 7.58 8.67 39.41
N PHE A 76 8.72 8.00 39.24
CA PHE A 76 9.86 8.05 40.18
C PHE A 76 10.85 9.21 39.92
N LEU A 77 10.61 10.05 38.90
CA LEU A 77 11.51 11.14 38.50
C LEU A 77 11.04 12.55 38.90
N ASN A 78 9.99 12.69 39.73
CA ASN A 78 9.53 13.97 40.30
C ASN A 78 9.76 14.08 41.81
#